data_AF-A0A8H9MY30-F1
#
_entry.id   AF-A0A8H9MY30-F1
#
_cell.length_a   1.000
_cell.length_b   1.000
_cell.length_c   1.000
_cell.angle_alpha   90.00
_cell.angle_beta   90.00
_cell.angle_gamma   90.00
#
_symmetry.space_group_name_H-M   'P 1'
#
loop_
_entity.id
_entity.type
_entity.pdbx_description
1 polymer ?
#
loop_
_entity_poly.entity_id
_entity_poly.type
_entity_poly.pdbx_seq_one_letter_code
_entity_poly.pdbx_strand_id
1 'polypeptide(L)'
;MANKNAHIGSDLSLFRSIFQTPGYGDMQKVQDDYFGLLDLGDTNVTCIYLNCDDIHLNIGEYKKNSITEHHDEYVVINYKGRVQGYRGESIKEKHEDIAAWIIPQLHLLALATSKLIKLRDLSRS
;
A
#
# COMPACT_ATOMS: atom_id res chain seq x y z
N MET A 1 28.76 -1.10 -7.21
CA MET A 1 28.03 -2.28 -7.73
C MET A 1 26.63 -1.82 -8.07
N ALA A 2 26.23 -1.86 -9.35
CA ALA A 2 24.91 -1.40 -9.77
C ALA A 2 23.84 -2.38 -9.26
N ASN A 3 22.86 -1.88 -8.51
CA ASN A 3 21.71 -2.66 -8.04
C ASN A 3 20.96 -3.21 -9.26
N LYS A 4 21.12 -4.50 -9.52
CA LYS A 4 20.50 -5.23 -10.65
C LYS A 4 19.10 -5.74 -10.28
N ASN A 5 18.44 -5.14 -9.30
CA ASN A 5 17.00 -5.27 -9.16
C ASN A 5 16.36 -4.41 -10.25
N ALA A 6 16.38 -4.92 -11.48
CA ALA A 6 15.40 -4.53 -12.47
C ALA A 6 14.05 -4.92 -11.87
N HIS A 7 13.44 -3.99 -11.13
CA HIS A 7 12.08 -4.08 -10.66
C HIS A 7 11.19 -4.20 -11.90
N ILE A 8 10.92 -5.44 -12.31
CA ILE A 8 9.75 -5.74 -13.13
C ILE A 8 8.59 -5.34 -12.23
N GLY A 9 8.15 -4.10 -12.40
CA GLY A 9 7.13 -3.49 -11.56
C GLY A 9 5.93 -4.41 -11.50
N SER A 10 5.57 -4.88 -10.30
CA SER A 10 4.39 -5.73 -10.14
C SER A 10 3.15 -4.90 -10.42
N ASP A 11 2.22 -5.47 -11.17
CA ASP A 11 0.95 -4.82 -11.46
C ASP A 11 0.03 -4.92 -10.23
N LEU A 12 -0.23 -3.80 -9.59
CA LEU A 12 -1.10 -3.65 -8.43
C LEU A 12 -2.51 -3.15 -8.82
N SER A 13 -2.88 -3.18 -10.10
CA SER A 13 -4.21 -2.79 -10.58
C SER A 13 -5.35 -3.59 -9.93
N LEU A 14 -5.12 -4.86 -9.59
CA LEU A 14 -6.10 -5.66 -8.84
C LEU A 14 -6.28 -5.15 -7.40
N PHE A 15 -5.20 -4.70 -6.76
CA PHE A 15 -5.28 -4.10 -5.44
C PHE A 15 -6.10 -2.80 -5.49
N ARG A 16 -5.85 -1.95 -6.49
CA ARG A 16 -6.67 -0.77 -6.75
C ARG A 16 -8.15 -1.11 -6.85
N SER A 17 -8.51 -2.07 -7.70
CA SER A 17 -9.92 -2.35 -8.02
C SER A 17 -10.71 -2.98 -6.87
N ILE A 18 -10.05 -3.72 -5.97
CA ILE A 18 -10.71 -4.38 -4.84
C ILE A 18 -10.88 -3.44 -3.66
N PHE A 19 -9.87 -2.62 -3.37
CA PHE A 19 -9.80 -1.84 -2.13
C PHE A 19 -10.25 -0.38 -2.31
N GLN A 20 -10.39 0.10 -3.54
CA GLN A 20 -10.98 1.41 -3.80
C GLN A 20 -12.52 1.33 -3.78
N THR A 21 -13.14 2.08 -2.87
CA THR A 21 -14.60 2.25 -2.85
C THR A 21 -15.04 3.31 -3.87
N PRO A 22 -16.29 3.28 -4.38
CA PRO A 22 -16.81 4.33 -5.26
C PRO A 22 -16.81 5.70 -4.55
N GLY A 23 -15.87 6.56 -4.94
CA GLY A 23 -15.65 7.89 -4.40
C GLY A 23 -14.48 8.51 -5.14
N TYR A 24 -14.77 9.25 -6.21
CA TYR A 24 -13.80 9.72 -7.20
C TYR A 24 -12.77 10.69 -6.60
N GLY A 25 -11.48 10.41 -6.79
CA GLY A 25 -10.41 11.40 -6.66
C GLY A 25 -9.78 11.56 -5.27
N ASP A 26 -10.47 11.17 -4.21
CA ASP A 26 -10.02 11.43 -2.84
C ASP A 26 -9.15 10.31 -2.27
N MET A 27 -8.30 10.70 -1.31
CA MET A 27 -7.43 9.81 -0.54
C MET A 27 -8.28 8.89 0.35
N GLN A 28 -8.27 7.59 0.09
CA GLN A 28 -9.06 6.60 0.84
C GLN A 28 -8.18 5.76 1.76
N LYS A 29 -8.52 5.70 3.06
CA LYS A 29 -7.84 4.85 4.04
C LYS A 29 -8.31 3.39 3.90
N VAL A 30 -7.37 2.47 3.74
CA VAL A 30 -7.65 1.03 3.86
C VAL A 30 -7.95 0.68 5.32
N GLN A 31 -8.98 -0.13 5.58
CA GLN A 31 -9.40 -0.51 6.94
C GLN A 31 -8.28 -1.22 7.71
N ASP A 32 -8.25 -1.00 9.02
CA ASP A 32 -7.13 -1.39 9.87
C ASP A 32 -6.90 -2.91 9.94
N ASP A 33 -7.97 -3.69 9.81
CA ASP A 33 -7.93 -5.17 9.84
C ASP A 33 -7.10 -5.77 8.70
N TYR A 34 -6.93 -5.07 7.57
CA TYR A 34 -6.10 -5.53 6.47
C TYR A 34 -4.59 -5.38 6.75
N PHE A 35 -4.18 -4.48 7.65
CA PHE A 35 -2.76 -4.36 8.03
C PHE A 35 -2.29 -5.53 8.88
N GLY A 36 -3.18 -6.13 9.69
CA GLY A 36 -2.87 -7.33 10.46
C GLY A 36 -2.51 -8.54 9.60
N LEU A 37 -2.75 -8.48 8.28
CA LEU A 37 -2.40 -9.51 7.31
C LEU A 37 -1.05 -9.27 6.61
N LEU A 38 -0.46 -8.08 6.79
CA LEU A 38 0.82 -7.71 6.18
C LEU A 38 1.95 -7.98 7.16
N ASP A 39 2.95 -8.74 6.73
CA ASP A 39 4.20 -8.92 7.46
C ASP A 39 5.19 -7.82 7.05
N LEU A 40 5.23 -6.76 7.85
CA LEU A 40 5.96 -5.54 7.50
C LEU A 40 7.39 -5.52 8.08
N GLY A 41 7.87 -6.63 8.66
CA GLY A 41 9.16 -6.69 9.34
C GLY A 41 9.31 -5.55 10.37
N ASP A 42 10.44 -4.84 10.32
CA ASP A 42 10.69 -3.65 11.17
C ASP A 42 10.02 -2.36 10.64
N THR A 43 9.35 -2.42 9.49
CA THR A 43 8.69 -1.25 8.91
C THR A 43 7.30 -1.09 9.50
N ASN A 44 7.12 -0.11 10.37
CA ASN A 44 5.82 0.16 10.98
C ASN A 44 4.90 0.94 10.01
N VAL A 45 4.27 0.27 9.04
CA VAL A 45 3.23 0.91 8.19
C VAL A 45 1.94 1.03 9.00
N THR A 46 1.51 2.26 9.24
CA THR A 46 0.32 2.53 10.06
C THR A 46 -0.92 2.89 9.26
N CYS A 47 -0.75 3.23 7.98
CA CYS A 47 -1.87 3.51 7.09
C CYS A 47 -1.45 3.35 5.63
N ILE A 48 -2.30 2.68 4.84
CA ILE A 48 -2.28 2.72 3.39
C ILE A 48 -3.41 3.64 2.93
N TYR A 49 -3.06 4.73 2.25
CA TYR A 49 -4.04 5.48 1.48
C TYR A 49 -3.98 5.13 0.00
N LEU A 50 -5.15 5.03 -0.62
CA LEU A 50 -5.32 4.82 -2.05
C LEU A 50 -5.76 6.12 -2.70
N ASN A 51 -5.02 6.55 -3.72
CA ASN A 51 -5.41 7.64 -4.60
C ASN A 51 -5.71 7.09 -6.00
N CYS A 52 -6.04 7.98 -6.94
CA CYS A 52 -6.29 7.59 -8.32
C CYS A 52 -5.10 6.90 -8.99
N ASP A 53 -3.87 7.37 -8.73
CA ASP A 53 -2.70 6.93 -9.50
C ASP A 53 -1.65 6.19 -8.66
N ASP A 54 -1.77 6.28 -7.34
CA ASP A 54 -0.77 5.80 -6.40
C ASP A 54 -1.35 5.31 -5.07
N ILE A 55 -0.44 4.67 -4.33
CA ILE A 55 -0.62 4.11 -3.00
C ILE A 55 0.34 4.87 -2.09
N HIS A 56 -0.19 5.52 -1.06
CA HIS A 56 0.59 6.17 -0.03
C HIS A 56 0.71 5.23 1.18
N LEU A 57 1.93 4.76 1.43
CA LEU A 57 2.28 3.98 2.61
C LEU A 57 2.78 4.92 3.68
N ASN A 58 2.02 5.13 4.73
CA ASN A 58 2.46 5.93 5.86
C ASN A 58 3.17 5.08 6.89
N ILE A 59 4.28 5.60 7.40
CA ILE A 59 5.23 4.87 8.24
C ILE A 59 5.37 5.60 9.57
N GLY A 60 5.51 4.83 10.65
CA GLY A 60 5.65 5.33 12.00
C GLY A 60 4.30 5.71 12.60
N GLU A 61 4.32 6.37 13.76
CA GLU A 61 3.13 6.62 14.55
C GLU A 61 2.15 7.58 13.86
N TYR A 62 0.85 7.27 13.97
CA TYR A 62 -0.20 8.22 13.63
C TYR A 62 -0.22 9.34 14.67
N LYS A 63 0.20 10.54 14.26
CA LYS A 63 0.14 11.73 15.11
C LYS A 63 -1.16 12.49 14.82
N LYS A 64 -2.14 12.33 15.72
CA LYS A 64 -3.36 13.12 15.68
C LYS A 64 -3.10 14.48 16.32
N ASN A 65 -3.01 15.52 15.50
CA ASN A 65 -2.87 16.88 15.98
C ASN A 65 -4.21 17.62 15.80
N SER A 66 -4.47 18.65 16.60
CA SER A 66 -5.76 19.38 16.63
C SER A 66 -6.13 20.14 15.35
N ILE A 67 -5.24 20.17 14.35
CA ILE A 67 -5.36 21.03 13.16
C ILE A 67 -5.21 20.23 11.85
N THR A 68 -4.41 19.16 11.83
CA THR A 68 -4.23 18.32 10.65
C THR A 68 -3.87 16.87 11.03
N GLU A 69 -4.39 15.92 10.26
CA GLU A 69 -4.06 14.49 10.34
C GLU A 69 -2.91 14.19 9.37
N HIS A 70 -1.68 14.10 9.86
CA HIS A 70 -0.51 13.80 9.02
C HIS A 70 0.38 12.76 9.66
N HIS A 71 0.86 11.83 8.83
CA HIS A 71 2.01 11.00 9.16
C HIS A 71 3.29 11.74 8.76
N ASP A 72 4.32 11.68 9.61
CA ASP A 72 5.58 12.38 9.37
C ASP A 72 6.38 11.74 8.23
N GLU A 73 6.16 10.44 7.99
CA GLU A 73 6.90 9.67 6.99
C GLU A 73 5.98 8.86 6.08
N TYR A 74 6.30 8.84 4.79
CA TYR A 74 5.56 8.06 3.81
C TYR A 74 6.41 7.63 2.62
N VAL A 75 5.98 6.55 1.95
CA VAL A 75 6.45 6.14 0.62
C VAL A 75 5.25 6.10 -0.33
N VAL A 76 5.39 6.71 -1.51
CA VAL A 76 4.36 6.71 -2.57
C VAL A 76 4.76 5.72 -3.65
N ILE A 77 3.87 4.79 -3.99
CA ILE A 77 4.10 3.74 -4.99
C ILE A 77 2.96 3.79 -6.01
N ASN A 78 3.27 3.85 -7.30
CA ASN A 78 2.22 3.75 -8.31
C ASN A 78 1.70 2.31 -8.47
N TYR A 79 0.57 2.14 -9.16
CA TYR A 79 0.00 0.80 -9.41
C TYR A 79 0.81 -0.08 -10.37
N LYS A 80 1.94 0.41 -10.91
CA LYS A 80 2.93 -0.41 -11.60
C LYS A 80 4.03 -0.91 -10.66
N GLY A 81 3.89 -0.72 -9.35
CA GLY A 81 4.86 -1.16 -8.36
C GLY A 81 6.17 -0.37 -8.38
N ARG A 82 6.13 0.93 -8.75
CA ARG A 82 7.31 1.80 -8.73
C ARG A 82 7.15 2.91 -7.72
N VAL A 83 8.20 3.17 -6.95
CA VAL A 83 8.26 4.34 -6.07
C VAL A 83 8.14 5.63 -6.90
N GLN A 84 7.28 6.54 -6.46
CA GLN A 84 7.09 7.88 -7.05
C GLN A 84 7.66 8.99 -6.17
N GLY A 85 7.76 8.75 -4.87
CA GLY A 85 8.34 9.69 -3.92
C GLY A 85 8.32 9.14 -2.49
N TYR A 86 8.99 9.85 -1.59
CA TYR A 86 8.99 9.55 -0.17
C TYR A 86 9.18 10.84 0.65
N ARG A 87 8.86 10.78 1.93
CA ARG A 87 9.19 11.80 2.94
C ARG A 87 9.55 11.10 4.24
N GLY A 88 10.59 11.58 4.92
CA GLY A 88 11.03 11.07 6.22
C GLY A 88 12.52 10.73 6.22
N GLU A 89 13.26 11.26 7.19
CA GLU A 89 14.69 10.99 7.30
C GLU A 89 14.96 9.53 7.69
N SER A 90 14.06 8.87 8.44
CA SER A 90 14.26 7.48 8.85
C SER A 90 14.16 6.49 7.69
N ILE A 91 13.49 6.88 6.61
CA ILE A 91 13.22 6.05 5.43
C ILE A 91 14.04 6.43 4.20
N LYS A 92 14.84 7.50 4.28
CA LYS A 92 15.57 8.09 3.16
C LYS A 92 16.42 7.08 2.39
N GLU A 93 17.10 6.18 3.08
CA GLU A 93 17.98 5.18 2.46
C GLU A 93 17.29 3.83 2.20
N LYS A 94 16.07 3.63 2.70
CA LYS A 94 15.35 2.34 2.67
C LYS A 94 14.00 2.36 1.95
N HIS A 95 13.58 3.51 1.41
CA HIS A 95 12.25 3.66 0.79
C HIS A 95 12.02 2.72 -0.41
N GLU A 96 13.05 2.45 -1.22
CA GLU A 96 12.97 1.47 -2.31
C GLU A 96 12.81 0.04 -1.79
N ASP A 97 13.54 -0.32 -0.72
CA ASP A 97 13.45 -1.63 -0.08
C ASP A 97 12.09 -1.84 0.58
N ILE A 98 11.56 -0.82 1.26
CA ILE A 98 10.20 -0.83 1.83
C ILE A 98 9.18 -1.13 0.73
N ALA A 99 9.28 -0.44 -0.40
CA ALA A 99 8.40 -0.70 -1.54
C ALA A 99 8.58 -2.12 -2.07
N ALA A 100 9.82 -2.59 -2.22
CA ALA A 100 10.10 -3.93 -2.70
C ALA A 100 9.53 -5.03 -1.79
N TRP A 101 9.51 -4.82 -0.47
CA TRP A 101 8.97 -5.77 0.50
C TRP A 101 7.45 -5.81 0.54
N ILE A 102 6.81 -4.64 0.40
CA ILE A 102 5.36 -4.55 0.56
C ILE A 102 4.58 -4.82 -0.72
N ILE A 103 5.13 -4.47 -1.89
CA ILE A 103 4.47 -4.67 -3.20
C ILE A 103 3.99 -6.13 -3.39
N PRO A 104 4.81 -7.18 -3.16
CA PRO A 104 4.37 -8.57 -3.29
C PRO A 104 3.20 -8.91 -2.37
N GLN A 105 3.18 -8.36 -1.15
CA GLN A 105 2.15 -8.65 -0.16
C GLN A 105 0.82 -7.98 -0.53
N LEU A 106 0.85 -6.73 -1.00
CA LEU A 106 -0.35 -6.05 -1.52
C LEU A 106 -0.94 -6.81 -2.72
N HIS A 107 -0.07 -7.32 -3.60
CA HIS A 107 -0.51 -8.14 -4.73
C HIS A 107 -1.17 -9.45 -4.28
N LEU A 108 -0.55 -10.17 -3.34
CA LEU A 108 -1.10 -11.41 -2.78
C LEU A 108 -2.42 -11.19 -2.05
N LEU A 109 -2.52 -10.12 -1.27
CA LEU A 109 -3.74 -9.75 -0.56
C LEU A 109 -4.89 -9.48 -1.55
N ALA A 110 -4.62 -8.76 -2.63
CA ALA A 110 -5.60 -8.53 -3.69
C ALA A 110 -6.06 -9.85 -4.35
N LEU A 111 -5.13 -10.75 -4.67
CA LEU A 111 -5.45 -12.05 -5.25
C LEU A 111 -6.30 -12.91 -4.30
N ALA A 112 -5.93 -12.97 -3.03
CA ALA A 112 -6.65 -13.74 -2.00
C ALA A 112 -8.07 -13.20 -1.83
N THR A 113 -8.24 -11.89 -1.67
CA THR A 113 -9.56 -11.26 -1.54
C THR A 113 -10.40 -11.46 -2.80
N SER A 114 -9.82 -11.32 -4.01
CA SER A 114 -10.52 -11.58 -5.27
C SER A 114 -11.09 -13.00 -5.32
N LYS A 115 -10.28 -13.99 -4.89
CA LYS A 115 -10.68 -15.40 -4.87
C LYS A 115 -11.79 -15.64 -3.86
N LEU A 116 -11.72 -15.05 -2.67
CA LEU A 116 -12.76 -15.17 -1.64
C LEU A 116 -14.10 -14.57 -2.09
N ILE A 117 -14.09 -13.40 -2.75
CA ILE A 117 -15.28 -12.79 -3.33
C ILE A 117 -15.93 -13.73 -4.35
N LYS A 118 -15.14 -14.27 -5.28
CA LYS A 118 -15.65 -15.23 -6.30
C LYS A 118 -16.27 -16.48 -5.67
N LEU A 119 -15.61 -17.05 -4.66
CA LEU A 119 -16.13 -18.24 -3.96
C LEU A 119 -17.44 -17.95 -3.23
N ARG A 120 -17.53 -16.78 -2.57
CA ARG A 120 -18.76 -16.35 -1.90
C ARG A 120 -19.91 -16.20 -2.91
N ASP A 121 -19.65 -15.58 -4.05
CA ASP A 121 -20.69 -15.34 -5.05
C ASP A 121 -21.18 -16.67 -5.67
N LEU A 122 -20.28 -17.63 -5.90
CA LEU A 122 -20.63 -19.00 -6.32
C LEU A 122 -21.41 -19.78 -5.26
N SER A 123 -21.18 -19.53 -3.97
CA SER A 123 -21.94 -20.20 -2.89
C SER A 123 -23.37 -19.68 -2.72
N ARG A 124 -23.69 -18.54 -3.36
CA ARG A 124 -25.01 -17.88 -3.31
C ARG A 124 -25.86 -18.15 -4.56
N SER A 125 -25.28 -18.71 -5.60
CA SER A 125 -25.91 -19.13 -6.85
C SER A 125 -26.27 -20.61 -6.84
#